data_AF-A0A1H7V8R4-F1
#
_entry.id   AF-A0A1H7V8R4-F1
#
_cell.length_a   1.000
_cell.length_b   1.000
_cell.length_c   1.000
_cell.angle_alpha   90.00
_cell.angle_beta   90.00
_cell.angle_gamma   90.00
#
_symmetry.space_group_name_H-M   'P 1'
#
loop_
_entity.id
_entity.type
_entity.pdbx_description
1 polymer ?
#
loop_
_entity_poly.entity_id
_entity_poly.type
_entity_poly.pdbx_seq_one_letter_code
_entity_poly.pdbx_strand_id
1 'polypeptide(L)'
;MFTGLTGHPPRGHARRPSGAARPSAAASLPGHFALALQSEESAAAIQEALARCDAARDIAPVSLSVERGQQRVLSSDPADASAVAPLMLTTTDVDLFKRWIGAPDESCRAHAATYQYWPLPTRAWSGRSVSSRRDFTAEEAADIERAGRVYLFGDSALVRDYRDVIGLYHGTFEAAIYAMDELSVMPGARLSVVGAPAVLLCSKFDLHAPGQLVLHTPCHAHFGSVRKFCGAPSLN
;
A
#
# COMPACT_ATOMS: atom_id res chain seq x y z
N MET A 1 9.17 39.62 48.11
CA MET A 1 9.88 38.36 48.39
C MET A 1 9.61 37.45 47.19
N PHE A 2 10.50 37.10 46.27
CA PHE A 2 11.97 36.97 46.14
C PHE A 2 12.36 37.57 44.74
N THR A 3 13.32 38.50 44.58
CA THR A 3 14.77 38.31 44.25
C THR A 3 15.07 37.16 43.27
N GLY A 4 15.78 37.25 42.14
CA GLY A 4 16.60 38.28 41.48
C GLY A 4 17.63 37.60 40.55
N LEU A 5 17.76 38.06 39.30
CA LEU A 5 18.97 38.32 38.44
C LEU A 5 20.26 37.49 38.70
N THR A 6 21.13 37.04 37.76
CA THR A 6 21.53 37.45 36.39
C THR A 6 22.66 36.52 35.92
N GLY A 7 22.88 36.38 34.60
CA GLY A 7 24.16 35.88 34.07
C GLY A 7 24.21 35.64 32.56
N HIS A 8 24.74 36.60 31.79
CA HIS A 8 25.15 36.50 30.38
C HIS A 8 26.27 37.53 30.13
N PRO A 9 27.12 37.49 29.07
CA PRO A 9 27.59 36.42 28.15
C PRO A 9 29.18 36.48 28.03
N PRO A 10 29.95 36.08 26.97
CA PRO A 10 29.77 36.34 25.52
C PRO A 10 30.17 35.24 24.49
N ARG A 11 29.52 35.34 23.32
CA ARG A 11 29.97 35.15 21.92
C ARG A 11 31.07 34.11 21.59
N GLY A 12 30.65 33.11 20.81
CA GLY A 12 31.48 32.43 19.80
C GLY A 12 30.71 32.30 18.49
N HIS A 13 31.16 33.02 17.46
CA HIS A 13 30.67 32.87 16.09
C HIS A 13 31.18 31.54 15.50
N ALA A 14 30.28 30.71 14.99
CA ALA A 14 30.62 29.72 13.96
C ALA A 14 29.52 29.73 12.89
N ARG A 15 29.94 30.01 11.65
CA ARG A 15 29.14 30.03 10.43
C ARG A 15 29.15 28.63 9.80
N ARG A 16 27.94 28.18 9.39
CA ARG A 16 27.59 27.23 8.29
C ARG A 16 27.98 25.75 8.43
N PRO A 17 27.35 24.81 7.67
CA PRO A 17 26.37 24.94 6.56
C PRO A 17 25.02 24.25 6.84
N SER A 18 23.86 24.76 6.40
CA SER A 18 23.19 24.46 5.10
C SER A 18 23.35 23.01 4.62
N GLY A 19 22.24 22.28 4.57
CA GLY A 19 22.12 21.04 3.78
C GLY A 19 21.96 19.76 4.60
N ALA A 20 20.78 19.56 5.17
CA ALA A 20 20.26 18.21 5.41
C ALA A 20 18.74 18.29 5.31
N ALA A 21 18.21 17.93 4.14
CA ALA A 21 16.80 17.67 3.98
C ALA A 21 16.42 16.56 4.98
N ARG A 22 15.62 16.90 5.99
CA ARG A 22 14.98 15.89 6.83
C ARG A 22 14.11 15.03 5.92
N PRO A 23 14.18 13.69 5.99
CA PRO A 23 13.21 12.85 5.29
C PRO A 23 11.82 13.27 5.77
N SER A 24 11.01 13.72 4.81
CA SER A 24 9.65 14.22 5.06
C SER A 24 8.82 13.09 5.66
N ALA A 25 8.18 13.39 6.78
CA ALA A 25 7.24 12.51 7.46
C ALA A 25 6.25 11.90 6.45
N ALA A 26 6.11 10.58 6.52
CA ALA A 26 5.12 9.81 5.78
C ALA A 26 3.76 10.50 5.88
N ALA A 27 3.14 10.75 4.73
CA ALA A 27 1.80 11.31 4.67
C ALA A 27 0.83 10.33 5.34
N SER A 28 0.43 10.65 6.57
CA SER A 28 -0.63 9.92 7.28
C SER A 28 -1.94 10.13 6.53
N LEU A 29 -2.33 9.14 5.72
CA LEU A 29 -3.65 9.05 5.10
C LEU A 29 -4.53 8.17 6.00
N PRO A 30 -5.71 8.64 6.45
CA PRO A 30 -6.61 7.82 7.24
C PRO A 30 -7.33 6.81 6.34
N GLY A 31 -7.06 5.53 6.58
CA GLY A 31 -7.68 4.37 5.94
C GLY A 31 -7.03 3.10 6.48
N HIS A 32 -7.83 2.06 6.78
CA HIS A 32 -7.44 0.84 7.50
C HIS A 32 -6.47 -0.11 6.77
N PHE A 33 -5.69 0.40 5.81
CA PHE A 33 -4.76 -0.38 5.02
C PHE A 33 -3.38 0.27 5.07
N ALA A 34 -2.39 -0.50 5.54
CA ALA A 34 -1.01 -0.04 5.60
C ALA A 34 -0.48 0.17 4.17
N LEU A 35 -0.08 1.39 3.85
CA LEU A 35 0.74 1.66 2.68
C LEU A 35 2.10 1.01 2.94
N ALA A 36 2.39 -0.12 2.29
CA ALA A 36 3.76 -0.63 2.28
C ALA A 36 4.59 0.31 1.39
N LEU A 37 5.53 1.03 1.99
CA LEU A 37 6.45 1.90 1.26
C LEU A 37 7.71 1.08 0.88
N GLN A 38 7.96 1.02 -0.42
CA GLN A 38 9.26 0.76 -1.07
C GLN A 38 10.14 -0.32 -0.42
N SER A 39 9.82 -1.58 -0.66
CA SER A 39 10.86 -2.62 -0.61
C SER A 39 11.39 -2.87 -2.02
N GLU A 40 12.72 -2.93 -2.19
CA GLU A 40 13.35 -3.25 -3.49
C GLU A 40 12.87 -4.61 -4.02
N GLU A 41 12.57 -5.55 -3.12
CA GLU A 41 12.04 -6.87 -3.43
C GLU A 41 10.64 -6.81 -4.06
N SER A 42 9.73 -5.99 -3.52
CA SER A 42 8.40 -5.78 -4.10
C SER A 42 8.50 -5.13 -5.47
N ALA A 43 9.35 -4.11 -5.62
CA ALA A 43 9.56 -3.44 -6.89
C ALA A 43 10.10 -4.41 -7.95
N ALA A 44 11.10 -5.24 -7.61
CA ALA A 44 11.65 -6.24 -8.50
C ALA A 44 10.60 -7.30 -8.90
N ALA A 45 9.80 -7.79 -7.94
CA ALA A 45 8.75 -8.77 -8.22
C ALA A 45 7.64 -8.23 -9.13
N ILE A 46 7.29 -6.95 -8.98
CA ILE A 46 6.33 -6.27 -9.85
C ILE A 46 6.93 -6.09 -11.25
N GLN A 47 8.19 -5.63 -11.35
CA GLN A 47 8.88 -5.48 -12.63
C GLN A 47 9.02 -6.81 -13.37
N GLU A 48 9.35 -7.89 -12.66
CA GLU A 48 9.39 -9.23 -13.23
C GLU A 48 8.01 -9.70 -13.70
N ALA A 49 6.95 -9.47 -12.92
CA ALA A 49 5.58 -9.79 -13.32
C ALA A 49 5.14 -9.00 -14.56
N LEU A 50 5.48 -7.71 -14.63
CA LEU A 50 5.25 -6.87 -15.80
C LEU A 50 6.04 -7.37 -17.01
N ALA A 51 7.32 -7.72 -16.86
CA ALA A 51 8.16 -8.21 -17.96
C ALA A 51 7.64 -9.52 -18.58
N ARG A 52 6.96 -10.36 -17.78
CA ARG A 52 6.30 -11.59 -18.23
C ARG A 52 4.91 -11.37 -18.82
N CYS A 53 4.33 -10.20 -18.62
CA CYS A 53 2.99 -9.88 -19.11
C CYS A 53 3.13 -9.15 -20.46
N ASP A 54 2.80 -9.81 -21.57
CA ASP A 54 2.91 -9.19 -22.89
C ASP A 54 2.09 -7.89 -23.00
N ALA A 55 0.95 -7.82 -22.28
CA ALA A 55 0.12 -6.62 -22.16
C ALA A 55 0.80 -5.44 -21.43
N ALA A 56 1.86 -5.68 -20.66
CA ALA A 56 2.61 -4.61 -20.01
C ALA A 56 3.45 -3.78 -20.99
N ARG A 57 3.81 -4.37 -22.15
CA ARG A 57 4.59 -3.68 -23.20
C ARG A 57 3.78 -2.59 -23.90
N ASP A 58 2.46 -2.69 -23.85
CA ASP A 58 1.52 -1.76 -24.48
C ASP A 58 0.94 -0.74 -23.50
N ILE A 59 1.42 -0.72 -22.24
CA ILE A 59 1.02 0.32 -21.29
C ILE A 59 1.62 1.65 -21.75
N ALA A 60 0.81 2.42 -22.47
CA ALA A 60 1.14 3.78 -22.83
C ALA A 60 1.35 4.63 -21.55
N PRO A 61 2.24 5.63 -21.57
CA PRO A 61 2.36 6.58 -20.48
C PRO A 61 1.03 7.32 -20.28
N VAL A 62 0.39 7.08 -19.13
CA VAL A 62 -0.90 7.69 -18.77
C VAL A 62 -0.65 8.79 -17.73
N SER A 63 -1.02 10.03 -18.06
CA SER A 63 -1.14 11.12 -17.10
C SER A 63 -2.59 11.27 -16.66
N LEU A 64 -2.86 11.17 -15.36
CA LEU A 64 -4.19 11.32 -14.78
C LEU A 64 -4.25 12.61 -13.95
N SER A 65 -5.12 13.54 -14.34
CA SER A 65 -5.50 14.70 -13.53
C SER A 65 -6.94 14.55 -13.04
N VAL A 66 -7.14 14.63 -11.72
CA VAL A 66 -8.46 14.67 -11.10
C VAL A 66 -8.75 16.11 -10.71
N GLU A 67 -9.58 16.77 -11.52
CA GLU A 67 -9.87 18.19 -11.39
C GLU A 67 -10.71 18.53 -10.16
N ARG A 68 -10.69 19.82 -9.77
CA ARG A 68 -11.44 20.33 -8.61
C ARG A 68 -12.91 19.88 -8.64
N GLY A 69 -13.36 19.26 -7.56
CA GLY A 69 -14.73 18.77 -7.40
C GLY A 69 -15.05 17.49 -8.17
N GLN A 70 -14.11 16.94 -8.95
CA GLN A 70 -14.30 15.65 -9.61
C GLN A 70 -14.07 14.48 -8.65
N GLN A 71 -14.76 13.40 -8.96
CA GLN A 71 -14.52 12.09 -8.38
C GLN A 71 -14.18 11.12 -9.51
N ARG A 72 -13.04 10.44 -9.39
CA ARG A 72 -12.59 9.42 -10.33
C ARG A 72 -12.30 8.13 -9.57
N VAL A 73 -12.42 7.02 -10.27
CA VAL A 73 -12.23 5.69 -9.70
C VAL A 73 -11.19 4.94 -10.52
N LEU A 74 -10.29 4.24 -9.85
CA LEU A 74 -9.50 3.15 -10.41
C LEU A 74 -10.18 1.85 -9.97
N SER A 75 -10.78 1.14 -10.92
CA SER A 75 -11.52 -0.10 -10.66
C SER A 75 -11.02 -1.24 -11.53
N SER A 76 -10.95 -2.42 -10.92
CA SER A 76 -10.67 -3.68 -11.59
C SER A 76 -11.94 -4.35 -12.13
N ASP A 77 -13.12 -3.83 -11.81
CA ASP A 77 -14.39 -4.33 -12.32
C ASP A 77 -14.64 -3.78 -13.73
N PRO A 78 -14.78 -4.64 -14.76
CA PRO A 78 -15.09 -4.19 -16.12
C PRO A 78 -16.40 -3.41 -16.26
N ALA A 79 -17.32 -3.52 -15.29
CA ALA A 79 -18.57 -2.75 -15.28
C ALA A 79 -18.39 -1.30 -14.82
N ASP A 80 -17.29 -0.99 -14.12
CA ASP A 80 -16.99 0.35 -13.65
C ASP A 80 -16.26 1.18 -14.71
N ALA A 81 -16.58 2.47 -14.80
CA ALA A 81 -15.86 3.42 -15.64
C ALA A 81 -14.53 3.82 -14.99
N SER A 82 -13.54 2.93 -15.02
CA SER A 82 -12.20 3.19 -14.48
C SER A 82 -11.49 4.30 -15.25
N ALA A 83 -10.84 5.22 -14.52
CA ALA A 83 -10.08 6.32 -15.10
C ALA A 83 -8.77 5.86 -15.78
N VAL A 84 -8.26 4.69 -15.37
CA VAL A 84 -7.11 4.02 -15.99
C VAL A 84 -7.45 2.54 -16.12
N ALA A 85 -7.18 1.96 -17.28
CA ALA A 85 -7.40 0.53 -17.49
C ALA A 85 -6.48 -0.28 -16.56
N PRO A 86 -7.01 -1.23 -15.78
CA PRO A 86 -6.21 -2.10 -14.94
C PRO A 86 -5.48 -3.14 -15.80
N LEU A 87 -4.21 -3.41 -15.50
CA LEU A 87 -3.57 -4.64 -15.92
C LEU A 87 -3.77 -5.69 -14.83
N MET A 88 -4.49 -6.76 -15.15
CA MET A 88 -4.75 -7.84 -14.20
C MET A 88 -3.59 -8.84 -14.19
N LEU A 89 -2.95 -8.98 -13.02
CA LEU A 89 -2.02 -10.06 -12.74
C LEU A 89 -2.73 -11.19 -12.04
N THR A 90 -2.34 -12.43 -12.35
CA THR A 90 -2.84 -13.62 -11.66
C THR A 90 -1.70 -14.56 -11.26
N THR A 91 -1.86 -15.25 -10.13
CA THR A 91 -0.91 -16.27 -9.66
C THR A 91 -1.62 -17.26 -8.73
N THR A 92 -1.12 -18.49 -8.65
CA THR A 92 -1.53 -19.46 -7.62
C THR A 92 -0.54 -19.52 -6.44
N ASP A 93 0.61 -18.83 -6.57
CA ASP A 93 1.65 -18.76 -5.54
C ASP A 93 1.38 -17.58 -4.59
N VAL A 94 1.03 -17.91 -3.34
CA VAL A 94 0.76 -16.93 -2.27
C VAL A 94 2.00 -16.10 -1.93
N ASP A 95 3.21 -16.63 -2.08
CA ASP A 95 4.44 -15.88 -1.79
C ASP A 95 4.67 -14.81 -2.86
N LEU A 96 4.43 -15.15 -4.13
CA LEU A 96 4.48 -14.19 -5.22
C LEU A 96 3.40 -13.12 -5.06
N PHE A 97 2.18 -13.51 -4.68
CA PHE A 97 1.11 -12.55 -4.42
C PHE A 97 1.44 -11.62 -3.26
N LYS A 98 2.03 -12.14 -2.18
CA LYS A 98 2.55 -11.33 -1.07
C LYS A 98 3.58 -10.31 -1.54
N ARG A 99 4.50 -10.69 -2.44
CA ARG A 99 5.48 -9.74 -2.98
C ARG A 99 4.84 -8.60 -3.78
N TRP A 100 3.68 -8.83 -4.41
CA TRP A 100 2.96 -7.80 -5.16
C TRP A 100 2.19 -6.82 -4.26
N ILE A 101 1.36 -7.33 -3.35
CA ILE A 101 0.40 -6.49 -2.60
C ILE A 101 0.63 -6.47 -1.09
N GLY A 102 1.49 -7.36 -0.58
CA GLY A 102 1.71 -7.58 0.84
C GLY A 102 2.82 -6.71 1.44
N ALA A 103 3.03 -6.89 2.73
CA ALA A 103 4.10 -6.27 3.49
C ALA A 103 5.27 -7.26 3.70
N PRO A 104 6.53 -6.84 3.51
CA PRO A 104 7.68 -7.68 3.82
C PRO A 104 7.74 -8.01 5.31
N ASP A 105 8.09 -9.26 5.63
CA ASP A 105 8.15 -9.75 7.01
C ASP A 105 9.09 -8.92 7.90
N GLU A 106 10.22 -8.46 7.36
CA GLU A 106 11.17 -7.62 8.09
C GLU A 106 10.52 -6.29 8.49
N SER A 107 9.76 -5.66 7.59
CA SER A 107 9.03 -4.43 7.90
C SER A 107 7.97 -4.67 8.97
N CYS A 108 7.24 -5.78 8.90
CA CYS A 108 6.24 -6.15 9.88
C CYS A 108 6.85 -6.37 11.27
N ARG A 109 8.01 -7.03 11.36
CA ARG A 109 8.73 -7.23 12.63
C ARG A 109 9.31 -5.93 13.18
N ALA A 110 9.92 -5.11 12.33
CA ALA A 110 10.50 -3.82 12.72
C ALA A 110 9.43 -2.84 13.26
N HIS A 111 8.20 -2.96 12.74
CA HIS A 111 7.07 -2.10 13.10
C HIS A 111 5.92 -2.91 13.69
N ALA A 112 6.21 -3.88 14.57
CA ALA A 112 5.21 -4.79 15.13
C ALA A 112 3.98 -4.07 15.71
N ALA A 113 4.19 -2.92 16.37
CA ALA A 113 3.10 -2.09 16.92
C ALA A 113 2.13 -1.53 15.85
N THR A 114 2.54 -1.47 14.58
CA THR A 114 1.78 -0.98 13.43
C THR A 114 1.24 -2.10 12.54
N TYR A 115 1.78 -3.32 12.62
CA TYR A 115 1.37 -4.43 11.74
C TYR A 115 0.69 -5.60 12.48
N GLN A 116 0.70 -5.64 13.82
CA GLN A 116 0.03 -6.67 14.62
C GLN A 116 -1.46 -6.40 14.91
N TYR A 117 -2.20 -5.83 13.96
CA TYR A 117 -3.63 -5.58 14.13
C TYR A 117 -4.52 -6.77 13.75
N TRP A 118 -3.95 -7.76 13.05
CA TRP A 118 -4.72 -8.89 12.54
C TRP A 118 -4.83 -10.00 13.58
N PRO A 119 -6.04 -10.50 13.87
CA PRO A 119 -6.20 -11.62 14.78
C PRO A 119 -5.53 -12.86 14.21
N LEU A 120 -4.73 -13.54 15.03
CA LEU A 120 -4.16 -14.83 14.68
C LEU A 120 -5.27 -15.90 14.56
N PRO A 121 -5.04 -16.97 13.79
CA PRO A 121 -5.88 -18.17 13.81
C PRO A 121 -6.06 -18.68 15.23
N THR A 122 -7.23 -19.25 15.55
CA THR A 122 -7.49 -19.79 16.90
C THR A 122 -6.77 -21.11 17.16
N ARG A 123 -6.36 -21.80 16.09
CA ARG A 123 -5.63 -23.07 16.13
C ARG A 123 -4.48 -23.05 15.12
N ALA A 124 -3.45 -23.87 15.36
CA ALA A 124 -2.48 -24.20 14.31
C ALA A 124 -3.15 -25.04 13.22
N TRP A 125 -2.63 -24.99 12.00
CA TRP A 125 -3.13 -25.84 10.93
C TRP A 125 -2.81 -27.30 11.27
N SER A 126 -3.83 -28.15 11.29
CA SER A 126 -3.73 -29.53 11.83
C SER A 126 -2.99 -30.50 10.90
N GLY A 127 -2.43 -30.03 9.78
CA GLY A 127 -1.79 -30.88 8.77
C GLY A 127 -2.75 -31.87 8.11
N ARG A 128 -4.07 -31.70 8.31
CA ARG A 128 -5.10 -32.52 7.68
C ARG A 128 -4.97 -32.40 6.17
N SER A 129 -4.89 -33.54 5.48
CA SER A 129 -4.89 -33.57 4.01
C SER A 129 -6.25 -33.12 3.50
N VAL A 130 -6.30 -31.94 2.89
CA VAL A 130 -7.49 -31.39 2.25
C VAL A 130 -7.23 -31.33 0.75
N SER A 131 -8.17 -31.82 -0.05
CA SER A 131 -8.02 -31.90 -1.50
C SER A 131 -8.86 -30.85 -2.24
N SER A 132 -9.85 -30.27 -1.57
CA SER A 132 -10.76 -29.30 -2.15
C SER A 132 -11.18 -28.22 -1.17
N ARG A 133 -11.44 -27.02 -1.70
CA ARG A 133 -12.02 -25.89 -0.94
C ARG A 133 -13.34 -26.24 -0.26
N ARG A 134 -14.09 -27.22 -0.77
CA ARG A 134 -15.39 -27.63 -0.21
C ARG A 134 -15.27 -28.44 1.08
N ASP A 135 -14.07 -28.89 1.41
CA ASP A 135 -13.84 -29.78 2.56
C ASP A 135 -13.63 -29.01 3.87
N PHE A 136 -13.52 -27.68 3.80
CA PHE A 136 -13.32 -26.83 4.97
C PHE A 136 -14.62 -26.58 5.72
N THR A 137 -14.56 -26.75 7.03
CA THR A 137 -15.59 -26.25 7.95
C THR A 137 -15.60 -24.72 7.96
N ALA A 138 -16.70 -24.12 8.42
CA ALA A 138 -16.79 -22.66 8.55
C ALA A 138 -15.72 -22.08 9.49
N GLU A 139 -15.35 -22.81 10.54
CA GLU A 139 -14.32 -22.38 11.47
C GLU A 139 -12.91 -22.46 10.84
N GLU A 140 -12.61 -23.52 10.09
CA GLU A 140 -11.35 -23.64 9.35
C GLU A 140 -11.24 -22.55 8.29
N ALA A 141 -12.32 -22.26 7.56
CA ALA A 141 -12.34 -21.15 6.60
C ALA A 141 -12.05 -19.81 7.28
N ALA A 142 -12.62 -19.57 8.47
CA ALA A 142 -12.34 -18.35 9.23
C ALA A 142 -10.88 -18.27 9.69
N ASP A 143 -10.27 -19.39 10.10
CA ASP A 143 -8.86 -19.44 10.47
C ASP A 143 -7.93 -19.27 9.26
N ILE A 144 -8.27 -19.85 8.09
CA ILE A 144 -7.53 -19.65 6.84
C ILE A 144 -7.58 -18.17 6.41
N GLU A 145 -8.73 -17.50 6.53
CA GLU A 145 -8.88 -16.07 6.23
C GLU A 145 -8.04 -15.19 7.17
N ARG A 146 -8.02 -15.51 8.47
CA ARG A 146 -7.15 -14.84 9.46
C ARG A 146 -5.68 -15.05 9.12
N ALA A 147 -5.31 -16.31 8.85
CA ALA A 147 -3.96 -16.68 8.45
C ALA A 147 -3.54 -15.94 7.17
N GLY A 148 -4.39 -15.89 6.15
CA GLY A 148 -4.14 -15.18 4.90
C GLY A 148 -3.85 -13.69 5.12
N ARG A 149 -4.62 -13.01 5.98
CA ARG A 149 -4.35 -11.59 6.32
C ARG A 149 -3.02 -11.40 7.02
N VAL A 150 -2.69 -12.24 8.00
CA VAL A 150 -1.40 -12.21 8.70
C VAL A 150 -0.27 -12.56 7.74
N TYR A 151 -0.48 -13.52 6.85
CA TYR A 151 0.50 -13.95 5.85
C TYR A 151 0.84 -12.80 4.91
N LEU A 152 -0.17 -12.09 4.38
CA LEU A 152 0.02 -11.02 3.40
C LEU A 152 0.49 -9.71 4.04
N PHE A 153 -0.05 -9.32 5.19
CA PHE A 153 0.12 -7.97 5.75
C PHE A 153 0.79 -7.93 7.13
N GLY A 154 1.20 -9.08 7.66
CA GLY A 154 1.90 -9.24 8.93
C GLY A 154 3.15 -10.12 8.79
N ASP A 155 3.66 -10.59 9.92
CA ASP A 155 4.78 -11.53 9.95
C ASP A 155 4.30 -12.94 9.57
N SER A 156 4.60 -13.36 8.34
CA SER A 156 4.15 -14.66 7.83
C SER A 156 4.76 -15.86 8.54
N ALA A 157 5.86 -15.66 9.28
CA ALA A 157 6.44 -16.71 10.10
C ALA A 157 5.46 -17.24 11.16
N LEU A 158 4.51 -16.42 11.62
CA LEU A 158 3.52 -16.78 12.64
C LEU A 158 2.43 -17.74 12.15
N VAL A 159 2.22 -17.82 10.83
CA VAL A 159 1.14 -18.59 10.19
C VAL A 159 1.67 -19.40 9.02
N ARG A 160 2.95 -19.78 9.07
CA ARG A 160 3.64 -20.43 7.96
C ARG A 160 3.05 -21.80 7.63
N ASP A 161 2.55 -22.50 8.62
CA ASP A 161 1.83 -23.78 8.50
C ASP A 161 0.55 -23.68 7.66
N TYR A 162 -0.02 -22.48 7.52
CA TYR A 162 -1.19 -22.23 6.68
C TYR A 162 -0.88 -21.96 5.20
N ARG A 163 0.40 -21.80 4.80
CA ARG A 163 0.78 -21.33 3.45
C ARG A 163 0.06 -22.08 2.33
N ASP A 164 0.16 -23.40 2.32
CA ASP A 164 -0.34 -24.21 1.22
C ASP A 164 -1.88 -24.28 1.22
N VAL A 165 -2.50 -24.27 2.41
CA VAL A 165 -3.96 -24.25 2.52
C VAL A 165 -4.56 -22.90 2.14
N ILE A 166 -3.84 -21.79 2.37
CA ILE A 166 -4.23 -20.46 1.86
C ILE A 166 -4.27 -20.50 0.32
N GLY A 167 -3.22 -21.04 -0.31
CA GLY A 167 -3.18 -21.21 -1.76
C GLY A 167 -4.34 -22.06 -2.28
N LEU A 168 -4.59 -23.21 -1.66
CA LEU A 168 -5.70 -24.11 -2.03
C LEU A 168 -7.08 -23.45 -1.85
N TYR A 169 -7.27 -22.68 -0.77
CA TYR A 169 -8.55 -22.07 -0.42
C TYR A 169 -8.91 -20.92 -1.38
N HIS A 170 -7.96 -20.07 -1.74
CA HIS A 170 -8.20 -18.96 -2.66
C HIS A 170 -8.10 -19.40 -4.13
N GLY A 171 -7.30 -20.43 -4.43
CA GLY A 171 -7.09 -20.95 -5.78
C GLY A 171 -6.18 -20.04 -6.59
N THR A 172 -6.77 -19.01 -7.20
CA THR A 172 -6.04 -18.00 -7.98
C THR A 172 -6.13 -16.65 -7.26
N PHE A 173 -4.99 -16.03 -7.05
CA PHE A 173 -4.87 -14.66 -6.57
C PHE A 173 -4.82 -13.70 -7.75
N GLU A 174 -5.46 -12.54 -7.60
CA GLU A 174 -5.53 -11.51 -8.63
C GLU A 174 -5.13 -10.15 -8.05
N ALA A 175 -4.33 -9.39 -8.80
CA ALA A 175 -3.98 -8.01 -8.47
C ALA A 175 -4.14 -7.09 -9.68
N ALA A 176 -4.70 -5.90 -9.46
CA ALA A 176 -4.84 -4.88 -10.49
C ALA A 176 -3.66 -3.91 -10.46
N ILE A 177 -2.92 -3.79 -11.55
CA ILE A 177 -1.87 -2.79 -11.71
C ILE A 177 -2.45 -1.56 -12.42
N TYR A 178 -2.26 -0.40 -11.81
CA TYR A 178 -2.50 0.90 -12.45
C TYR A 178 -1.16 1.61 -12.61
N ALA A 179 -0.69 1.70 -13.84
CA ALA A 179 0.55 2.37 -14.19
C ALA A 179 0.25 3.77 -14.76
N MET A 180 0.90 4.77 -14.20
CA MET A 180 0.75 6.18 -14.56
C MET A 180 2.13 6.86 -14.54
N ASP A 181 2.34 7.80 -15.45
CA ASP A 181 3.55 8.64 -15.39
C ASP A 181 3.34 9.76 -14.37
N GLU A 182 2.17 10.38 -14.42
CA GLU A 182 1.83 11.51 -13.57
C GLU A 182 0.41 11.35 -13.04
N LEU A 183 0.27 11.51 -11.72
CA LEU A 183 -1.00 11.59 -11.03
C LEU A 183 -1.09 12.95 -10.34
N SER A 184 -2.11 13.74 -10.69
CA SER A 184 -2.42 15.01 -10.04
C SER A 184 -3.82 14.96 -9.45
N VAL A 185 -3.95 15.20 -8.15
CA VAL A 185 -5.25 15.29 -7.46
C VAL A 185 -5.42 16.71 -6.94
N MET A 186 -6.32 17.45 -7.58
CA MET A 186 -6.55 18.87 -7.33
C MET A 186 -7.31 19.13 -6.02
N PRO A 187 -7.31 20.37 -5.50
CA PRO A 187 -8.05 20.72 -4.29
C PRO A 187 -9.53 20.30 -4.37
N GLY A 188 -10.02 19.55 -3.37
CA GLY A 188 -11.41 19.09 -3.30
C GLY A 188 -11.76 17.96 -4.27
N ALA A 189 -10.79 17.44 -5.02
CA ALA A 189 -10.95 16.27 -5.88
C ALA A 189 -10.77 14.96 -5.08
N ARG A 190 -11.35 13.86 -5.58
CA ARG A 190 -11.20 12.53 -4.98
C ARG A 190 -10.85 11.47 -6.03
N LEU A 191 -9.78 10.74 -5.78
CA LEU A 191 -9.47 9.49 -6.49
C LEU A 191 -9.70 8.31 -5.55
N SER A 192 -10.55 7.37 -5.94
CA SER A 192 -10.81 6.14 -5.17
C SER A 192 -10.23 4.92 -5.89
N VAL A 193 -9.63 4.00 -5.14
CA VAL A 193 -9.18 2.70 -5.66
C VAL A 193 -10.07 1.60 -5.08
N VAL A 194 -10.69 0.81 -5.95
CA VAL A 194 -11.69 -0.21 -5.61
C VAL A 194 -11.45 -1.51 -6.38
N GLY A 195 -12.15 -2.58 -5.98
CA GLY A 195 -12.07 -3.89 -6.62
C GLY A 195 -10.97 -4.77 -6.02
N ALA A 196 -10.28 -5.53 -6.88
CA ALA A 196 -9.19 -6.42 -6.51
C ALA A 196 -8.04 -5.65 -5.82
N PRO A 197 -7.21 -6.33 -5.01
CA PRO A 197 -6.00 -5.75 -4.46
C PRO A 197 -5.17 -5.04 -5.54
N ALA A 198 -4.68 -3.84 -5.24
CA ALA A 198 -4.15 -2.94 -6.26
C ALA A 198 -2.66 -2.65 -6.08
N VAL A 199 -1.95 -2.52 -7.19
CA VAL A 199 -0.60 -1.97 -7.25
C VAL A 199 -0.65 -0.66 -8.02
N LEU A 200 -0.32 0.45 -7.36
CA LEU A 200 -0.19 1.76 -8.00
C LEU A 200 1.27 1.98 -8.36
N LEU A 201 1.56 2.09 -9.66
CA LEU A 201 2.87 2.47 -10.16
C LEU A 201 2.76 3.87 -10.72
N CYS A 202 3.41 4.83 -10.08
CA CYS A 202 3.31 6.22 -10.49
C CYS A 202 4.66 6.92 -10.41
N SER A 203 5.15 7.46 -11.53
CA SER A 203 6.46 8.14 -11.52
C SER A 203 6.41 9.45 -10.73
N LYS A 204 5.31 10.19 -10.80
CA LYS A 204 5.13 11.48 -10.13
C LYS A 204 3.71 11.65 -9.59
N PHE A 205 3.59 11.88 -8.29
CA PHE A 205 2.31 12.13 -7.64
C PHE A 205 2.26 13.52 -6.98
N ASP A 206 1.37 14.38 -7.48
CA ASP A 206 1.08 15.72 -6.96
C ASP A 206 -0.30 15.73 -6.28
N LEU A 207 -0.31 15.91 -4.95
CA LEU A 207 -1.53 15.97 -4.14
C LEU A 207 -1.76 17.39 -3.62
N HIS A 208 -2.81 18.06 -4.10
CA HIS A 208 -3.18 19.39 -3.65
C HIS A 208 -4.31 19.32 -2.62
N ALA A 209 -4.05 19.75 -1.38
CA ALA A 209 -5.06 19.79 -0.34
C ALA A 209 -6.21 20.77 -0.70
N PRO A 210 -7.48 20.44 -0.40
CA PRO A 210 -7.95 19.27 0.35
C PRO A 210 -8.30 18.05 -0.52
N GLY A 211 -7.61 17.84 -1.65
CA GLY A 211 -7.75 16.65 -2.49
C GLY A 211 -7.36 15.35 -1.78
N GLN A 212 -7.91 14.23 -2.23
CA GLN A 212 -7.82 12.93 -1.55
C GLN A 212 -7.55 11.77 -2.51
N LEU A 213 -6.65 10.88 -2.09
CA LEU A 213 -6.53 9.51 -2.59
C LEU A 213 -7.10 8.57 -1.51
N VAL A 214 -8.09 7.75 -1.87
CA VAL A 214 -8.80 6.87 -0.94
C VAL A 214 -8.69 5.42 -1.42
N LEU A 215 -8.26 4.54 -0.52
CA LEU A 215 -8.04 3.13 -0.79
C LEU A 215 -9.15 2.31 -0.13
N HIS A 216 -9.95 1.59 -0.92
CA HIS A 216 -11.01 0.70 -0.43
C HIS A 216 -10.62 -0.78 -0.50
N THR A 217 -9.44 -1.08 -1.04
CA THR A 217 -8.86 -2.41 -1.21
C THR A 217 -7.40 -2.37 -0.75
N PRO A 218 -6.79 -3.51 -0.34
CA PRO A 218 -5.37 -3.55 -0.06
C PRO A 218 -4.58 -3.02 -1.26
N CYS A 219 -3.67 -2.09 -1.00
CA CYS A 219 -2.96 -1.41 -2.05
C CYS A 219 -1.49 -1.21 -1.69
N HIS A 220 -0.63 -1.65 -2.60
CA HIS A 220 0.79 -1.32 -2.59
C HIS A 220 1.00 -0.17 -3.58
N ALA A 221 1.66 0.90 -3.16
CA ALA A 221 1.91 2.04 -4.04
C ALA A 221 3.41 2.33 -4.14
N HIS A 222 3.88 2.42 -5.37
CA HIS A 222 5.23 2.86 -5.71
C HIS A 222 5.17 4.22 -6.39
N PHE A 223 5.65 5.24 -5.69
CA PHE A 223 5.78 6.58 -6.22
C PHE A 223 7.24 6.93 -6.46
N GLY A 224 7.61 7.33 -7.68
CA GLY A 224 8.96 7.83 -7.97
C GLY A 224 9.23 9.17 -7.27
N SER A 225 8.23 10.04 -7.24
CA SER A 225 8.24 11.27 -6.45
C SER A 225 6.84 11.61 -5.94
N VAL A 226 6.75 12.17 -4.73
CA VAL A 226 5.48 12.62 -4.13
C VAL A 226 5.63 14.08 -3.69
N ARG A 227 4.72 14.94 -4.12
CA ARG A 227 4.65 16.34 -3.67
C ARG A 227 3.25 16.62 -3.14
N LYS A 228 3.20 17.16 -1.92
CA LYS A 228 1.95 17.60 -1.29
C LYS A 228 1.91 19.12 -1.22
N PHE A 229 0.91 19.71 -1.86
CA PHE A 229 0.68 21.14 -1.85
C PHE A 229 -0.43 21.48 -0.86
N CYS A 230 -0.09 22.16 0.22
CA CYS A 230 -1.07 22.68 1.17
C CYS A 230 -1.41 24.12 0.77
N GLY A 231 -2.66 24.39 0.38
CA GLY A 231 -3.16 25.76 0.34
C GLY A 231 -3.24 26.32 1.76
N ALA A 232 -2.87 27.60 1.95
CA ALA A 232 -3.18 28.29 3.20
C ALA A 232 -4.69 28.24 3.45
N PRO A 233 -5.16 28.15 4.71
CA PRO A 233 -6.58 28.28 5.00
C PRO A 233 -7.04 29.64 4.49
N SER A 234 -7.84 29.65 3.43
CA SER A 234 -8.56 30.85 3.00
C SER A 234 -9.58 31.14 4.10
N LEU A 235 -9.20 32.01 5.03
CA LEU A 235 -10.11 32.71 5.93
C LEU A 235 -11.01 33.59 5.04
N ASN A 236 -12.19 33.07 4.71
CA ASN A 236 -13.34 33.91 4.35
C ASN A 236 -14.28 33.93 5.53
#